data_AF-A0A1V4W274-F1
#
_entry.id   AF-A0A1V4W274-F1
#
_cell.length_a   1.000
_cell.length_b   1.000
_cell.length_c   1.000
_cell.angle_alpha   90.00
_cell.angle_beta   90.00
_cell.angle_gamma   90.00
#
_symmetry.space_group_name_H-M   'P 1'
#
loop_
_entity.id
_entity.type
_entity.pdbx_description
1 polymer ?
#
loop_
_entity_poly.entity_id
_entity_poly.type
_entity_poly.pdbx_seq_one_letter_code
_entity_poly.pdbx_strand_id
1 'polypeptide(L)'
;MLKNLFKDTLQEILEAELDNHLGYKKHSPEGNNTVNTGNSRNGYSKKTLKTRFGETELSVPRDRNAEFEPKIIKKYETTSNQLEEQIIAMYAKGMSTRDIEDHMRDIYGIDVSATMVSNRMVWECK
;
A
#
# COMPACT_ATOMS: atom_id res chain seq x y z
N MET A 1 11.83 -6.45 -13.77
CA MET A 1 10.77 -5.48 -14.12
C MET A 1 9.51 -5.73 -13.29
N LEU A 2 8.79 -6.84 -13.48
CA LEU A 2 7.61 -7.21 -12.69
C LEU A 2 7.85 -7.26 -11.17
N LYS A 3 8.99 -7.80 -10.74
CA LYS A 3 9.40 -7.83 -9.33
C LYS A 3 9.45 -6.45 -8.67
N ASN A 4 9.93 -5.42 -9.39
CA ASN A 4 10.04 -4.06 -8.85
C ASN A 4 8.66 -3.40 -8.82
N LEU A 5 7.85 -3.57 -9.87
CA LEU A 5 6.46 -3.10 -9.90
C LEU A 5 5.66 -3.64 -8.70
N PHE A 6 5.76 -4.95 -8.44
CA PHE A 6 5.11 -5.59 -7.30
C PHE A 6 5.62 -5.06 -5.96
N LYS A 7 6.94 -4.84 -5.86
CA LYS A 7 7.55 -4.26 -4.66
C LYS A 7 7.03 -2.85 -4.40
N ASP A 8 7.02 -2.00 -5.42
CA ASP A 8 6.69 -0.59 -5.30
C ASP A 8 5.20 -0.41 -4.97
N THR A 9 4.32 -1.15 -5.67
CA THR A 9 2.88 -1.19 -5.36
C THR A 9 2.61 -1.63 -3.92
N LEU A 10 3.24 -2.70 -3.45
CA LEU A 10 3.07 -3.15 -2.06
C LEU A 10 3.60 -2.14 -1.04
N GLN A 11 4.70 -1.45 -1.33
CA GLN A 11 5.22 -0.40 -0.46
C GLN A 11 4.24 0.76 -0.34
N GLU A 12 3.69 1.23 -1.45
CA GLU A 12 2.71 2.33 -1.43
C GLU A 12 1.45 1.95 -0.66
N ILE A 13 0.94 0.74 -0.86
CA ILE A 13 -0.28 0.34 -0.15
C ILE A 13 -0.02 0.25 1.36
N LEU A 14 1.13 -0.30 1.77
CA LEU A 14 1.50 -0.34 3.20
C LEU A 14 1.69 1.06 3.79
N GLU A 15 2.24 2.01 3.04
CA GLU A 15 2.31 3.42 3.48
C GLU A 15 0.92 4.00 3.64
N ALA A 16 0.03 3.76 2.68
CA ALA A 16 -1.34 4.24 2.72
C ALA A 16 -2.16 3.58 3.86
N GLU A 17 -1.93 2.30 4.18
CA GLU A 17 -2.53 1.64 5.35
C GLU A 17 -2.10 2.34 6.65
N LEU A 18 -0.82 2.70 6.77
CA LEU A 18 -0.31 3.40 7.95
C LEU A 18 -0.84 4.83 8.04
N ASP A 19 -0.97 5.53 6.90
CA ASP A 19 -1.60 6.85 6.82
C ASP A 19 -3.04 6.81 7.37
N ASN A 20 -3.82 5.80 7.00
CA ASN A 20 -5.19 5.62 7.51
C ASN A 20 -5.23 5.22 8.99
N HIS A 21 -4.30 4.38 9.45
CA HIS A 21 -4.22 3.98 10.85
C HIS A 21 -3.89 5.16 11.77
N LEU A 22 -2.96 6.02 11.33
CA LEU A 22 -2.56 7.21 12.08
C LEU A 22 -3.51 8.40 11.89
N GLY A 23 -4.28 8.41 10.80
CA GLY A 23 -5.20 9.50 10.44
C GLY A 23 -4.53 10.74 9.85
N TYR A 24 -3.24 10.68 9.51
CA TYR A 24 -2.48 11.78 8.91
C TYR A 24 -1.41 11.29 7.94
N LYS A 25 -1.06 12.12 6.95
CA LYS A 25 -0.05 11.80 5.92
C LYS A 25 1.39 11.99 6.39
N LYS A 26 2.35 11.38 5.68
CA LYS A 26 3.78 11.52 5.94
C LYS A 26 4.20 13.00 5.97
N HIS A 27 4.97 13.40 6.97
CA HIS A 27 5.43 14.79 7.18
C HIS A 27 4.33 15.84 7.45
N SER A 28 3.10 15.42 7.76
CA SER A 28 2.06 16.37 8.18
C SER A 28 2.39 16.97 9.56
N PRO A 29 2.05 18.25 9.82
CA PRO A 29 2.26 18.89 11.12
C PRO A 29 1.56 18.16 12.27
N GLU A 30 0.48 17.45 11.96
CA GLU A 30 -0.32 16.62 12.87
C GLU A 30 0.46 15.42 13.44
N GLY A 31 1.54 15.01 12.76
CA GLY A 31 2.43 13.93 13.20
C GLY A 31 3.49 14.37 14.20
N ASN A 32 3.61 15.67 14.51
CA ASN A 32 4.36 16.10 15.68
C ASN A 32 3.53 15.71 16.91
N ASN A 33 4.17 15.00 17.87
CA ASN A 33 3.60 14.46 19.12
C ASN A 33 2.85 15.47 20.03
N THR A 34 2.56 16.66 19.53
CA THR A 34 1.82 17.76 20.16
C THR A 34 0.32 17.70 19.92
N VAL A 35 -0.18 16.97 18.91
CA VAL A 35 -1.61 16.87 18.59
C VAL A 35 -2.14 15.45 18.81
N ASN A 36 -2.51 15.15 20.06
CA ASN A 36 -3.55 14.20 20.49
C ASN A 36 -3.51 12.69 20.15
N THR A 37 -2.55 12.12 19.44
CA THR A 37 -2.58 10.65 19.17
C THR A 37 -1.58 9.80 19.96
N GLY A 38 -0.51 10.40 20.51
CA GLY A 38 0.51 9.65 21.26
C GLY A 38 1.24 8.57 20.46
N ASN A 39 0.97 8.46 19.16
CA ASN A 39 1.56 7.49 18.24
C ASN A 39 2.14 8.23 17.02
N SER A 40 3.35 7.85 16.64
CA SER A 40 4.08 8.47 15.54
C SER A 40 4.68 7.42 14.63
N ARG A 41 5.03 7.78 13.40
CA ARG A 41 5.79 6.87 12.52
C ARG A 41 7.17 6.61 13.14
N ASN A 42 7.60 5.36 13.14
CA ASN A 42 8.85 4.90 13.72
C ASN A 42 9.68 4.10 12.70
N GLY A 43 9.98 4.75 11.58
CA GLY A 43 10.81 4.20 10.52
C GLY A 43 10.19 2.98 9.82
N TYR A 44 11.06 2.11 9.32
CA TYR A 44 10.69 0.98 8.47
C TYR A 44 11.35 -0.32 8.97
N SER A 45 10.65 -1.44 8.86
CA SER A 45 11.17 -2.78 9.07
C SER A 45 11.37 -3.49 7.74
N LYS A 46 12.48 -4.23 7.61
CA LYS A 46 12.76 -5.03 6.42
C LYS A 46 12.02 -6.35 6.51
N LYS A 47 11.32 -6.72 5.44
CA LYS A 47 10.64 -8.00 5.31
C LYS A 47 10.93 -8.63 3.96
N THR A 48 11.38 -9.88 3.96
CA THR A 48 11.62 -10.63 2.73
C THR A 48 10.37 -11.46 2.39
N LEU A 49 9.76 -11.17 1.25
CA LEU A 49 8.69 -11.99 0.68
C LEU A 49 9.26 -12.97 -0.33
N LYS A 50 8.76 -14.21 -0.27
CA LYS A 50 9.00 -15.22 -1.29
C LYS A 50 7.90 -15.12 -2.33
N THR A 51 8.31 -14.78 -3.55
CA THR A 51 7.45 -14.71 -4.74
C THR A 51 7.97 -15.70 -5.79
N ARG A 52 7.16 -16.05 -6.80
CA ARG A 52 7.61 -16.91 -7.90
C ARG A 52 8.74 -16.28 -8.71
N PHE A 53 8.81 -14.95 -8.75
CA PHE A 53 9.94 -14.21 -9.34
C PHE A 53 11.19 -14.13 -8.45
N GLY A 54 11.18 -14.76 -7.28
CA GLY A 54 12.29 -14.80 -6.31
C GLY A 54 12.01 -14.02 -5.03
N GLU A 55 13.04 -13.81 -4.24
CA GLU A 55 12.92 -13.12 -2.95
C GLU A 55 12.88 -11.60 -3.13
N THR A 56 11.83 -10.95 -2.63
CA THR A 56 11.63 -9.50 -2.72
C THR A 56 11.71 -8.88 -1.34
N GLU A 57 12.63 -7.94 -1.16
CA GLU A 57 12.77 -7.17 0.07
C GLU A 57 11.80 -5.97 0.08
N LEU A 58 10.91 -5.95 1.06
CA LEU A 58 9.99 -4.87 1.34
C LEU A 58 10.42 -4.05 2.56
N SER A 59 10.03 -2.79 2.55
CA SER A 59 10.19 -1.85 3.64
C SER A 59 8.81 -1.59 4.23
N VAL A 60 8.48 -2.28 5.32
CA VAL A 60 7.18 -2.17 5.98
C VAL A 60 7.23 -0.99 6.95
N PRO A 61 6.36 0.03 6.80
CA PRO A 61 6.35 1.18 7.68
C PRO A 61 5.80 0.76 9.06
N ARG A 62 6.30 1.40 10.12
CA ARG A 62 5.92 1.07 11.50
C ARG A 62 5.44 2.30 12.25
N ASP A 63 4.55 2.09 13.19
CA ASP A 63 4.18 3.05 14.21
C ASP A 63 5.07 2.87 15.47
N ARG A 64 5.05 3.87 16.35
CA ARG A 64 5.88 3.93 17.55
C ARG A 64 5.34 3.02 18.65
N ASN A 65 4.03 2.91 18.76
CA ASN A 65 3.36 2.10 19.78
C ASN A 65 3.24 0.61 19.38
N ALA A 66 3.61 0.27 18.14
CA ALA A 66 3.52 -1.07 17.58
C ALA A 66 2.09 -1.63 17.53
N GLU A 67 1.09 -0.74 17.41
CA GLU A 67 -0.33 -1.05 17.28
C GLU A 67 -0.76 -1.26 15.82
N PHE A 68 0.09 -0.90 14.86
CA PHE A 68 -0.21 -1.07 13.44
C PHE A 68 -0.11 -2.54 13.01
N GLU A 69 -1.23 -3.13 12.62
CA GLU A 69 -1.31 -4.44 12.00
C GLU A 69 -1.68 -4.32 10.51
N PRO A 70 -0.72 -4.55 9.58
CA PRO A 70 -0.99 -4.48 8.16
C PRO A 70 -1.94 -5.60 7.72
N LYS A 71 -2.94 -5.26 6.89
CA LYS A 71 -4.00 -6.20 6.49
C LYS A 71 -3.62 -6.99 5.25
N ILE A 72 -2.96 -6.35 4.29
CA ILE A 72 -2.60 -6.98 3.01
C ILE A 72 -1.48 -7.99 3.16
N ILE A 73 -0.47 -7.67 3.97
CA ILE A 73 0.61 -8.60 4.29
C ILE A 73 0.65 -8.75 5.80
N LYS A 74 0.06 -9.82 6.32
CA LYS A 74 0.07 -10.10 7.77
C LYS A 74 1.51 -10.14 8.29
N LYS A 75 1.71 -9.74 9.54
CA LYS A 75 3.02 -9.60 10.20
C LYS A 75 3.98 -10.78 9.95
N TYR A 76 3.47 -12.01 9.97
CA TYR A 76 4.27 -13.24 9.80
C TYR A 76 4.14 -13.92 8.43
N GLU A 77 3.31 -13.39 7.54
CA GLU A 77 3.08 -13.99 6.23
C GLU A 77 4.24 -13.66 5.28
N THR A 78 4.85 -14.69 4.71
CA THR A 78 6.05 -14.58 3.87
C THR A 78 5.80 -14.95 2.41
N THR A 79 4.58 -15.36 2.06
CA THR A 79 4.20 -15.83 0.72
C THR A 79 3.04 -14.98 0.20
N SER A 80 3.10 -14.55 -1.06
CA SER A 80 2.10 -13.65 -1.66
C SER A 80 1.68 -14.07 -3.07
N ASN A 81 1.40 -15.37 -3.24
CA ASN A 81 1.16 -15.99 -4.55
C ASN A 81 -0.08 -15.43 -5.28
N GLN A 82 -1.13 -15.07 -4.54
CA GLN A 82 -2.42 -14.70 -5.15
C GLN A 82 -2.39 -13.31 -5.79
N LEU A 83 -1.69 -12.35 -5.17
CA LEU A 83 -1.56 -10.98 -5.70
C LEU A 83 -0.60 -10.96 -6.90
N GLU A 84 0.45 -11.79 -6.86
CA GLU A 84 1.38 -12.00 -7.96
C GLU A 84 0.69 -12.55 -9.22
N GLU A 85 -0.17 -13.56 -9.08
CA GLU A 85 -0.90 -14.15 -10.22
C GLU A 85 -1.81 -13.14 -10.93
N GLN A 86 -2.41 -12.22 -10.17
CA GLN A 86 -3.24 -11.17 -10.78
C GLN A 86 -2.42 -10.17 -11.59
N ILE A 87 -1.25 -9.73 -11.11
CA ILE A 87 -0.35 -8.86 -11.89
C ILE A 87 0.07 -9.52 -13.19
N ILE A 88 0.41 -10.82 -13.14
CA ILE A 88 0.80 -11.57 -14.33
C ILE A 88 -0.36 -11.62 -15.32
N ALA A 89 -1.58 -11.87 -14.84
CA ALA A 89 -2.77 -11.87 -15.69
C ALA A 89 -3.03 -10.50 -16.34
N MET A 90 -2.82 -9.40 -15.62
CA MET A 90 -2.97 -8.04 -16.18
C MET A 90 -1.90 -7.72 -17.23
N TYR A 91 -0.65 -8.12 -16.96
CA TYR A 91 0.45 -7.96 -17.91
C TYR A 91 0.21 -8.81 -19.18
N ALA A 92 -0.27 -10.04 -19.03
CA ALA A 92 -0.63 -10.91 -20.15
C ALA A 92 -1.79 -10.35 -20.99
N LYS A 93 -2.69 -9.58 -20.37
CA LYS A 93 -3.77 -8.86 -21.06
C LYS A 93 -3.30 -7.59 -21.79
N GLY A 94 -2.02 -7.21 -21.68
CA GLY A 94 -1.45 -6.06 -22.36
C GLY A 94 -1.72 -4.71 -21.68
N MET A 95 -2.10 -4.72 -20.40
CA MET A 95 -2.19 -3.48 -19.63
C MET A 95 -0.80 -2.86 -19.45
N SER A 96 -0.70 -1.52 -19.49
CA SER A 96 0.57 -0.87 -19.22
C SER A 96 0.93 -1.01 -17.74
N THR A 97 2.22 -0.92 -17.39
CA THR A 97 2.64 -1.00 -15.99
C THR A 97 2.02 0.08 -15.11
N ARG A 98 1.67 1.24 -15.70
CA ARG A 98 0.97 2.33 -14.99
C ARG A 98 -0.49 1.98 -14.73
N ASP A 99 -1.17 1.39 -15.71
CA ASP A 99 -2.56 0.97 -15.55
C ASP A 99 -2.66 -0.18 -14.53
N ILE A 100 -1.66 -1.07 -14.50
CA ILE A 100 -1.57 -2.15 -13.50
C ILE A 100 -1.36 -1.57 -12.09
N GLU A 101 -0.48 -0.58 -11.95
CA GLU A 101 -0.25 0.10 -10.67
C GLU A 101 -1.52 0.78 -10.18
N ASP A 102 -2.22 1.50 -11.05
CA ASP A 102 -3.46 2.20 -10.72
C ASP A 102 -4.59 1.21 -10.37
N HIS A 103 -4.74 0.14 -11.16
CA HIS A 103 -5.74 -0.90 -10.90
C HIS A 103 -5.45 -1.67 -9.60
N MET A 104 -4.17 -1.91 -9.28
CA MET A 104 -3.79 -2.51 -8.01
C MET A 104 -4.02 -1.56 -6.84
N ARG A 105 -3.79 -0.25 -7.04
CA ARG A 105 -4.11 0.77 -6.05
C ARG A 105 -5.62 0.85 -5.80
N ASP A 106 -6.45 0.72 -6.85
CA ASP A 106 -7.90 0.71 -6.72
C ASP A 106 -8.45 -0.55 -6.02
N ILE A 107 -7.92 -1.74 -6.33
CA ILE A 107 -8.41 -2.99 -5.75
C ILE A 107 -7.89 -3.20 -4.33
N TYR A 108 -6.62 -2.89 -4.07
CA TYR A 108 -5.94 -3.25 -2.82
C TYR A 108 -5.61 -2.03 -1.94
N GLY A 109 -5.57 -0.83 -2.49
CA GLY A 109 -5.13 0.41 -1.82
C GLY A 109 -6.25 1.26 -1.25
N ILE A 110 -6.94 0.69 -0.24
CA ILE A 110 -7.86 1.37 0.71
C ILE A 110 -9.21 1.79 0.14
N ASP A 111 -10.25 1.46 0.93
CA ASP A 111 -11.63 1.94 0.85
C ASP A 111 -11.68 3.41 0.43
N VAL A 112 -11.87 3.63 -0.88
CA VAL A 112 -12.41 4.88 -1.36
C VAL A 112 -13.82 4.91 -0.77
N SER A 113 -13.98 5.55 0.40
CA SER A 113 -15.33 5.83 0.91
C SER A 113 -16.15 6.33 -0.29
N ALA A 114 -17.35 5.81 -0.51
CA ALA A 114 -18.15 6.08 -1.71
C ALA A 114 -18.23 7.59 -2.09
N THR A 115 -18.01 8.45 -1.09
CA THR A 115 -17.81 9.90 -1.18
C THR A 115 -16.62 10.36 -2.04
N MET A 116 -15.46 9.71 -1.99
CA MET A 116 -14.28 10.06 -2.82
C MET A 116 -14.41 9.64 -4.28
N VAL A 117 -15.12 8.53 -4.58
CA VAL A 117 -15.50 8.16 -5.95
C VAL A 117 -16.47 9.21 -6.53
N SER A 118 -17.40 9.70 -5.71
CA SER A 118 -18.40 10.69 -6.13
C SER A 118 -17.79 12.05 -6.51
N ASN A 119 -16.70 12.49 -5.86
CA ASN A 119 -16.06 13.76 -6.21
C ASN A 119 -15.13 13.66 -7.43
N ARG A 120 -14.60 12.46 -7.74
CA ARG A 120 -13.69 12.28 -8.88
C ARG A 120 -14.44 12.06 -10.20
N MET A 121 -15.66 11.52 -10.15
CA MET A 121 -16.51 11.31 -11.33
C MET A 121 -17.23 12.58 -11.83
N VAL A 122 -17.24 13.67 -11.05
CA VAL A 122 -17.86 14.96 -11.44
C VAL A 122 -16.96 15.80 -12.36
N TRP A 123 -15.64 15.55 -12.39
CA TRP A 123 -14.71 16.33 -13.21
C TRP A 123 -14.51 15.80 -14.63
N GLU A 124 -14.90 14.55 -14.92
CA GLU A 124 -14.87 13.96 -16.27
C GLU A 124 -16.22 14.11 -17.01
N CYS A 125 -17.15 14.87 -16.45
CA CYS A 125 -18.40 15.25 -17.11
C CYS A 125 -18.61 16.77 -17.02
N LYS A 126 -17.68 17.53 -17.60
CA LYS A 126 -17.94 18.89 -18.08
C LYS A 126 -17.06 19.26 -19.25
#